data_AF-A0A831JZZ1-F1
#
_entry.id   AF-A0A831JZZ1-F1
#
_cell.length_a   1.000
_cell.length_b   1.000
_cell.length_c   1.000
_cell.angle_alpha   90.00
_cell.angle_beta   90.00
_cell.angle_gamma   90.00
#
_symmetry.space_group_name_H-M   'P 1'
#
loop_
_entity.id
_entity.type
_entity.pdbx_description
1 polymer ?
#
loop_
_entity_poly.entity_id
_entity_poly.type
_entity_poly.pdbx_seq_one_letter_code
_entity_poly.pdbx_strand_id
1 'polypeptide(L)' 'MNRPELQEIFAGGVKRTKFLRDRKIREAIEKHGYSRKEIADHLGLHYSTISRLVRDETSKSKT' A
#
# COMPACT_ATOMS: atom_id res chain seq x y z
N MET A 1 -13.10 -12.82 12.40
CA MET A 1 -12.78 -11.81 11.37
C MET A 1 -11.29 -11.56 11.43
N ASN A 2 -10.53 -12.00 10.42
CA ASN A 2 -9.06 -11.88 10.44
C ASN A 2 -8.64 -10.65 9.64
N ARG A 3 -8.15 -9.62 10.33
CA ARG A 3 -7.43 -8.50 9.73
C ARG A 3 -5.96 -8.92 9.73
N PRO A 4 -5.40 -9.40 8.60
CA PRO A 4 -4.00 -9.83 8.55
C PRO A 4 -3.10 -8.63 8.83
N GLU A 5 -1.98 -8.85 9.51
CA GLU A 5 -1.08 -7.76 9.86
C GLU A 5 -0.43 -7.15 8.60
N LEU A 6 -0.09 -5.86 8.68
CA LEU A 6 0.61 -5.20 7.57
C LEU A 6 1.91 -5.95 7.21
N GLN A 7 2.60 -6.53 8.19
CA GLN A 7 3.78 -7.38 7.95
C GLN A 7 3.49 -8.56 7.03
N GLU A 8 2.32 -9.20 7.15
CA GLU A 8 1.92 -10.33 6.30
C GLU A 8 1.54 -9.85 4.90
N ILE A 9 0.84 -8.72 4.80
CA ILE A 9 0.45 -8.12 3.53
C ILE A 9 1.68 -7.69 2.71
N PHE A 10 2.70 -7.17 3.41
CA PHE A 10 3.96 -6.70 2.82
C PHE A 10 5.11 -7.73 2.88
N ALA A 11 4.84 -8.97 3.30
CA ALA A 11 5.80 -10.06 3.33
C ALA A 11 6.24 -10.46 1.91
N GLY A 12 7.44 -11.06 1.77
CA GLY A 12 7.87 -11.67 0.51
C GLY A 12 8.53 -10.73 -0.50
N GLY A 13 9.29 -9.74 -0.05
CA GLY A 13 10.09 -8.90 -0.95
C GLY A 13 9.31 -7.82 -1.70
N VAL A 14 8.08 -7.54 -1.27
CA VAL A 14 7.24 -6.43 -1.76
C VAL A 14 7.96 -5.09 -1.62
N LYS A 15 8.84 -4.93 -0.63
CA LYS A 15 9.71 -3.76 -0.48
C LYS A 15 10.75 -3.63 -1.61
N ARG A 16 11.15 -4.70 -2.29
CA ARG A 16 12.17 -4.66 -3.37
C ARG A 16 11.63 -4.09 -4.68
N THR A 17 10.35 -4.33 -4.99
CA THR A 17 9.74 -3.88 -6.24
C THR A 17 8.69 -2.81 -5.98
N LYS A 18 8.92 -1.59 -6.47
CA LYS A 18 7.99 -0.46 -6.33
C LYS A 18 6.56 -0.84 -6.78
N PHE A 19 6.43 -1.46 -7.95
CA PHE A 19 5.13 -1.89 -8.47
C PHE A 19 4.35 -2.83 -7.54
N LEU A 20 5.03 -3.83 -6.95
CA LEU A 20 4.38 -4.76 -6.01
C LEU A 20 3.97 -4.05 -4.71
N ARG A 21 4.81 -3.13 -4.23
CA ARG A 21 4.52 -2.30 -3.06
C ARG A 21 3.27 -1.47 -3.26
N ASP A 22 3.19 -0.79 -4.40
CA ASP A 22 2.09 0.11 -4.72
C ASP A 22 0.76 -0.65 -4.80
N ARG A 23 0.78 -1.84 -5.42
CA ARG A 23 -0.38 -2.74 -5.47
C ARG A 23 -0.82 -3.23 -4.09
N LYS A 24 0.14 -3.61 -3.22
CA LYS A 24 -0.16 -4.08 -1.85
C LYS A 24 -0.65 -2.97 -0.93
N ILE A 25 -0.17 -1.74 -1.12
CA ILE A 25 -0.69 -0.55 -0.42
C ILE A 25 -2.19 -0.38 -0.71
N ARG A 26 -2.60 -0.48 -1.98
CA ARG A 26 -4.02 -0.44 -2.34
C ARG A 26 -4.81 -1.60 -1.74
N GLU A 27 -4.30 -2.81 -1.87
CA GLU A 27 -4.96 -4.00 -1.32
C GLU A 27 -5.22 -3.85 0.20
N ALA A 28 -4.24 -3.31 0.94
CA ALA A 28 -4.40 -3.02 2.36
C ALA A 28 -5.51 -1.97 2.63
N ILE A 29 -5.59 -0.91 1.82
CA ILE A 29 -6.60 0.14 1.99
C ILE A 29 -7.99 -0.36 1.60
N GLU A 30 -8.13 -0.94 0.41
CA GLU A 30 -9.42 -1.29 -0.19
C GLU A 30 -10.01 -2.59 0.36
N LYS A 31 -9.20 -3.64 0.55
CA LYS A 31 -9.69 -4.94 1.04
C LYS A 31 -9.71 -5.04 2.56
N HIS A 32 -8.76 -4.39 3.23
CA HIS A 32 -8.55 -4.55 4.68
C HIS A 32 -8.84 -3.27 5.47
N GLY A 33 -9.20 -2.16 4.81
CA GLY A 33 -9.60 -0.92 5.47
C GLY A 33 -8.46 -0.19 6.19
N TYR A 34 -7.20 -0.47 5.86
CA TYR A 34 -6.07 0.20 6.49
C TYR A 34 -6.00 1.68 6.11
N SER A 35 -5.67 2.52 7.08
CA SER A 35 -5.44 3.93 6.87
C SER A 35 -4.10 4.15 6.18
N ARG A 36 -4.03 5.16 5.31
CA ARG A 36 -2.79 5.61 4.68
C ARG A 36 -1.68 5.93 5.70
N LYS A 37 -2.06 6.41 6.89
CA LYS A 37 -1.15 6.68 8.02
C LYS A 37 -0.57 5.39 8.62
N GLU A 38 -1.39 4.37 8.84
CA GLU A 38 -0.94 3.06 9.35
C GLU A 38 0.07 2.41 8.40
N ILE A 39 -0.20 2.49 7.10
CA ILE A 39 0.68 1.96 6.06
C ILE A 39 1.98 2.79 5.95
N ALA A 40 1.89 4.11 6.04
CA ALA A 40 3.04 5.01 6.04
C ALA A 40 4.00 4.69 7.20
N ASP A 41 3.45 4.57 8.40
CA ASP A 41 4.20 4.22 9.61
C ASP A 41 4.87 2.85 9.46
N HIS A 42 4.11 1.84 9.02
CA HIS A 42 4.61 0.49 8.80
C HIS A 42 5.72 0.38 7.74
N LEU A 43 5.60 1.13 6.64
CA LEU A 43 6.57 1.12 5.55
C LEU A 43 7.74 2.08 5.80
N GLY A 44 7.69 2.91 6.85
CA GLY A 44 8.65 3.99 7.09
C GLY A 44 8.62 5.05 5.97
N LEU A 45 7.47 5.21 5.30
CA LEU A 45 7.30 6.14 4.21
C LEU A 45 6.54 7.37 4.70
N HIS A 46 6.91 8.54 4.18
CA HIS A 46 6.14 9.74 4.46
C HIS A 46 4.70 9.60 3.93
N TYR A 47 3.72 10.13 4.67
CA TYR A 47 2.31 10.11 4.28
C TYR A 47 2.10 10.63 2.83
N SER A 48 2.83 11.67 2.45
CA SER A 48 2.79 12.24 1.09
C SER A 48 3.17 11.24 0.00
N THR A 49 4.06 10.29 0.29
CA THR A 49 4.46 9.23 -0.65
C THR A 49 3.30 8.29 -0.91
N ILE A 50 2.62 7.84 0.15
CA ILE A 50 1.43 6.98 0.04
C ILE A 50 0.29 7.74 -0.66
N SER A 51 0.08 9.02 -0.32
CA SER A 51 -0.96 9.83 -0.95
C SER A 51 -0.71 10.11 -2.44
N ARG A 52 0.55 10.34 -2.85
CA ARG A 52 0.89 10.49 -4.28
C ARG A 52 0.69 9.18 -5.02
N LEU A 53 1.12 8.07 -4.44
CA LEU A 53 0.98 6.72 -5.02
C LEU A 53 -0.47 6.36 -5.32
N VAL A 54 -1.37 6.56 -4.35
CA VAL A 54 -2.81 6.27 -4.52
C VAL A 54 -3.40 7.12 -5.66
N ARG A 55 -2.91 8.35 -5.84
CA ARG A 55 -3.37 9.32 -6.83
C ARG A 55 -2.76 9.15 -8.22
N ASP A 56 -1.53 8.66 -8.31
CA ASP A 56 -0.81 8.46 -9.59
C ASP A 56 -1.37 7.25 -10.35
N GLU A 57 -1.69 6.17 -9.63
CA GLU A 57 -2.19 4.93 -10.22
C GLU A 57 -3.65 5.02 -10.71
N THR A 58 -4.48 5.96 -10.23
CA THR A 58 -5.83 6.17 -10.82
C THR A 58 -5.76 6.66 -12.26
N SER A 59 -4.59 7.15 -12.68
CA SER A 59 -4.34 7.61 -14.05
C SER A 59 -3.91 6.47 -14.99
N LYS A 60 -3.51 5.30 -14.47
CA LYS A 60 -2.95 4.19 -15.27
C LYS A 60 -3.91 3.02 -15.53
N SER A 61 -5.11 3.01 -14.94
CA SER A 61 -6.13 1.97 -15.18
C SER A 61 -7.07 2.26 -16.35
N LYS A 62 -6.79 3.29 -17.16
CA LYS A 62 -7.49 3.61 -18.42
C LYS A 62 -6.49 3.61 -19.58
N THR A 63 -5.96 2.46 -20.00
CA THR A 63 -5.43 2.23 -21.35
C THR A 63 -5.48 0.74 -21.63
#